data_AF-A0A4Q1FTN7-F1
#
_entry.id   AF-A0A4Q1FTN7-F1
#
_cell.length_a   1.000
_cell.length_b   1.000
_cell.length_c   1.000
_cell.angle_alpha   90.00
_cell.angle_beta   90.00
_cell.angle_gamma   90.00
#
_symmetry.space_group_name_H-M   'P 1'
#
loop_
_entity.id
_entity.type
_entity.pdbx_description
1 polymer ?
#
loop_
_entity_poly.entity_id
_entity_poly.type
_entity_poly.pdbx_seq_one_letter_code
_entity_poly.pdbx_strand_id
1 'polypeptide(L)'
;MQRNYKLRFSLLFLLFTFFTYAQIGIGLPSPDASAMLHVSAKDKGVLLPSIALNSDTDAVTVPSPADGLIVWNNGKSGLTEAGFYYWFATKWNRISTSSNTGKGDTGTGWNTTGENAGTYSGANTALSLGTKTMDDLIFKVNAATAGRLGVDNSVSFGLGANAGQNGIAIGSSSSAFQGISIGSAAAVTANEALAIGNKSTAGAFKSTAIGYNAQTSKNESTAIGNNASAGGFQSIAVGYNAKTNTNSETALGYNAVTNKENSTAVGSGANALGQFSTAVGYGATTSQANAIVLGNNNANVGIGTGAPNTSAKLDVNGQYKLGERGSIQKNQISFEVWPGVSINNMPPGKSTTLEIAVPSGYQPGSTRAVVVVSPAGDFAGNSTFSISNPRMTSTSSITVNLTNISGSANSLNSGHFYVMINEF
;
A
#
# COMPACT_ATOMS: atom_id res chain seq x y z
N MET A 1 51.04 -127.10 -22.44
CA MET A 1 50.09 -126.84 -23.55
C MET A 1 49.81 -125.34 -23.55
N GLN A 2 50.45 -124.51 -24.38
CA GLN A 2 50.04 -124.14 -25.75
C GLN A 2 48.50 -124.04 -25.89
N ARG A 3 47.91 -122.93 -26.33
CA ARG A 3 48.15 -122.31 -27.63
C ARG A 3 47.50 -120.92 -27.73
N ASN A 4 48.18 -119.99 -28.40
CA ASN A 4 47.70 -118.67 -28.81
C ASN A 4 46.68 -118.76 -29.95
N TYR A 5 45.69 -117.86 -29.97
CA TYR A 5 45.17 -117.27 -31.21
C TYR A 5 44.84 -115.77 -30.99
N LYS A 6 45.65 -114.93 -31.63
CA LYS A 6 45.32 -113.54 -32.00
C LYS A 6 44.49 -113.60 -33.28
N LEU A 7 43.35 -112.91 -33.38
CA LEU A 7 43.01 -112.08 -34.55
C LEU A 7 41.71 -111.27 -34.36
N ARG A 8 41.87 -109.96 -34.17
CA ARG A 8 41.21 -108.86 -34.89
C ARG A 8 39.68 -108.92 -35.03
N PHE A 9 38.99 -108.28 -34.07
CA PHE A 9 37.87 -107.39 -34.43
C PHE A 9 38.38 -105.95 -34.32
N SER A 10 38.68 -105.41 -35.50
CA SER A 10 38.91 -104.00 -35.76
C SER A 10 37.82 -103.15 -35.11
N LEU A 11 38.21 -102.19 -34.28
CA LEU A 11 38.31 -100.78 -34.72
C LEU A 11 36.93 -100.13 -34.98
N LEU A 12 36.07 -100.07 -33.96
CA LEU A 12 34.90 -99.16 -33.96
C LEU A 12 34.60 -98.57 -32.57
N PHE A 13 35.63 -98.30 -31.78
CA PHE A 13 35.50 -97.52 -30.53
C PHE A 13 36.77 -96.70 -30.28
N LEU A 14 37.31 -96.09 -31.34
CA LEU A 14 38.33 -95.05 -31.22
C LEU A 14 37.69 -93.70 -31.58
N LEU A 15 37.92 -92.72 -30.71
CA LEU A 15 37.49 -91.33 -30.76
C LEU A 15 36.01 -91.06 -30.55
N PHE A 16 35.63 -90.84 -29.29
CA PHE A 16 34.99 -89.58 -28.90
C PHE A 16 35.12 -89.43 -27.38
N THR A 17 36.20 -88.79 -26.91
CA THR A 17 36.17 -88.16 -25.59
C THR A 17 35.32 -86.91 -25.70
N PHE A 18 34.01 -87.05 -25.51
CA PHE A 18 33.15 -85.90 -25.25
C PHE A 18 33.42 -85.44 -23.82
N PHE A 19 34.01 -84.26 -23.66
CA PHE A 19 33.93 -83.54 -22.38
C PHE A 19 32.48 -83.09 -22.23
N THR A 20 31.66 -83.85 -21.50
CA THR A 20 30.31 -83.40 -21.13
C THR A 20 30.43 -82.49 -19.93
N TYR A 21 30.30 -81.18 -20.14
CA TYR A 21 30.11 -80.22 -19.05
C TYR A 21 28.72 -80.44 -18.47
N ALA A 22 28.63 -81.08 -17.29
CA ALA A 22 27.36 -81.28 -16.62
C ALA A 22 27.01 -80.05 -15.77
N GLN A 23 25.84 -79.48 -16.01
CA GLN A 23 25.21 -78.50 -15.11
C GLN A 23 24.91 -79.15 -13.74
N ILE A 24 25.13 -78.40 -12.66
CA ILE A 24 24.88 -78.88 -11.30
C ILE A 24 23.45 -78.48 -10.90
N GLY A 25 22.59 -79.47 -10.74
CA GLY A 25 21.26 -79.33 -10.14
C GLY A 25 21.27 -79.73 -8.68
N ILE A 26 20.86 -78.83 -7.79
CA ILE A 26 20.61 -79.17 -6.38
C ILE A 26 19.11 -79.00 -6.14
N GLY A 27 18.41 -80.12 -5.96
CA GLY A 27 16.95 -80.14 -5.78
C GLY A 27 16.14 -80.14 -7.09
N LEU A 28 16.78 -80.31 -8.25
CA LEU A 28 16.13 -80.42 -9.57
C LEU A 28 16.75 -81.55 -10.41
N PRO A 29 15.94 -82.38 -11.08
CA PRO A 29 16.44 -83.43 -11.98
C PRO A 29 16.90 -82.90 -13.34
N SER A 30 16.43 -81.73 -13.75
CA SER A 30 16.83 -81.06 -14.99
C SER A 30 17.06 -79.58 -14.69
N PRO A 31 18.32 -79.17 -14.43
CA PRO A 31 18.68 -77.76 -14.29
C PRO A 31 18.38 -76.99 -15.57
N ASP A 32 18.29 -75.66 -15.42
CA ASP A 32 18.02 -74.79 -16.57
C ASP A 32 19.26 -74.78 -17.45
N ALA A 33 19.10 -74.94 -18.76
CA ALA A 33 20.21 -75.06 -19.71
C ALA A 33 21.16 -73.83 -19.71
N SER A 34 20.71 -72.68 -19.20
CA SER A 34 21.52 -71.46 -19.05
C SER A 34 22.33 -71.40 -17.75
N ALA A 35 22.09 -72.29 -16.78
CA ALA A 35 22.69 -72.25 -15.45
C ALA A 35 23.72 -73.36 -15.24
N MET A 36 24.96 -72.99 -14.87
CA MET A 36 25.96 -73.98 -14.43
C MET A 36 25.68 -74.53 -13.02
N LEU A 37 24.96 -73.76 -12.18
CA LEU A 37 24.46 -74.19 -10.88
C LEU A 37 23.01 -73.70 -10.72
N HIS A 38 22.06 -74.62 -10.62
CA HIS A 38 20.64 -74.32 -10.33
C HIS A 38 20.26 -74.98 -9.00
N VAL A 39 19.95 -74.15 -8.00
CA VAL A 39 19.51 -74.62 -6.68
C VAL A 39 18.03 -74.29 -6.50
N SER A 40 17.21 -75.31 -6.21
CA SER A 40 15.80 -75.13 -5.87
C SER A 40 15.46 -75.90 -4.60
N ALA A 41 14.85 -75.21 -3.65
CA ALA A 41 14.31 -75.79 -2.43
C ALA A 41 13.12 -74.94 -1.96
N LYS A 42 12.15 -75.57 -1.28
CA LYS A 42 10.95 -74.88 -0.79
C LYS A 42 11.25 -73.97 0.41
N ASP A 43 12.19 -74.38 1.26
CA ASP A 43 12.43 -73.82 2.58
C ASP A 43 13.93 -73.81 2.97
N LYS A 44 14.84 -73.99 1.99
CA LYS A 44 16.30 -73.97 2.19
C LYS A 44 16.95 -72.97 1.24
N GLY A 45 18.04 -72.34 1.69
CA GLY A 45 18.87 -71.45 0.88
C GLY A 45 20.28 -71.99 0.68
N VAL A 46 21.14 -71.19 0.05
CA VAL A 46 22.57 -71.48 -0.09
C VAL A 46 23.35 -70.71 0.98
N LEU A 47 24.06 -71.43 1.84
CA LEU A 47 25.01 -70.82 2.76
C LEU A 47 26.37 -70.70 2.06
N LEU A 48 26.74 -69.48 1.66
CA LEU A 48 28.07 -69.21 1.11
C LEU A 48 29.14 -69.22 2.21
N PRO A 49 30.42 -69.43 1.88
CA PRO A 49 31.51 -69.37 2.86
C PRO A 49 31.47 -68.07 3.67
N SER A 50 31.48 -68.22 5.00
CA SER A 50 31.49 -67.12 5.97
C SER A 50 32.93 -66.75 6.29
N ILE A 51 33.41 -65.66 5.67
CA ILE A 51 34.81 -65.22 5.72
C ILE A 51 34.92 -63.97 6.58
N ALA A 52 35.99 -63.85 7.38
CA ALA A 52 36.29 -62.64 8.14
C ALA A 52 37.33 -61.81 7.38
N LEU A 53 36.87 -60.92 6.49
CA LEU A 53 37.76 -60.12 5.65
C LEU A 53 38.45 -59.01 6.48
N ASN A 54 39.73 -58.75 6.21
CA ASN A 54 40.50 -57.73 6.91
C ASN A 54 40.29 -56.31 6.36
N SER A 55 39.98 -56.18 5.06
CA SER A 55 39.71 -54.91 4.38
C SER A 55 38.98 -55.19 3.06
N ASP A 56 38.56 -54.12 2.37
CA ASP A 56 37.99 -54.21 1.02
C ASP A 56 39.02 -54.59 -0.06
N THR A 57 40.31 -54.66 0.26
CA THR A 57 41.38 -55.10 -0.65
C THR A 57 42.04 -56.41 -0.20
N ASP A 58 41.44 -57.11 0.76
CA ASP A 58 41.98 -58.35 1.34
C ASP A 58 41.99 -59.51 0.33
N ALA A 59 43.11 -59.65 -0.38
CA ALA A 59 43.41 -60.78 -1.26
C ALA A 59 44.29 -61.85 -0.56
N VAL A 60 44.45 -61.79 0.77
CA VAL A 60 45.27 -62.74 1.54
C VAL A 60 44.39 -63.78 2.20
N THR A 61 43.27 -63.36 2.82
CA THR A 61 42.31 -64.27 3.46
C THR A 61 41.65 -65.20 2.44
N VAL A 62 41.46 -64.71 1.22
CA VAL A 62 41.10 -65.50 0.05
C VAL A 62 42.17 -65.24 -1.01
N PRO A 63 43.18 -66.12 -1.17
CA PRO A 63 44.26 -65.93 -2.12
C PRO A 63 43.78 -65.92 -3.57
N SER A 64 44.26 -64.97 -4.38
CA SER A 64 43.96 -64.86 -5.82
C SER A 64 42.46 -64.99 -6.16
N PRO A 65 41.57 -64.17 -5.55
CA PRO A 65 40.15 -64.26 -5.77
C PRO A 65 39.80 -63.92 -7.22
N ALA A 66 38.95 -64.74 -7.84
CA ALA A 66 38.48 -64.52 -9.21
C ALA A 66 37.41 -63.42 -9.27
N ASP A 67 37.35 -62.68 -10.37
CA ASP A 67 36.27 -61.72 -10.60
C ASP A 67 34.91 -62.42 -10.56
N GLY A 68 33.97 -61.84 -9.82
CA GLY A 68 32.64 -62.39 -9.57
C GLY A 68 32.56 -63.39 -8.41
N LEU A 69 33.65 -63.71 -7.72
CA LEU A 69 33.63 -64.59 -6.55
C LEU A 69 32.81 -63.96 -5.41
N ILE A 70 31.78 -64.64 -4.92
CA ILE A 70 30.88 -64.15 -3.85
C ILE A 70 31.15 -64.86 -2.53
N VAL A 71 31.25 -64.10 -1.44
CA VAL A 71 31.38 -64.60 -0.06
C VAL A 71 30.42 -63.85 0.87
N TRP A 72 30.15 -64.43 2.05
CA TRP A 72 29.57 -63.70 3.16
C TRP A 72 30.70 -63.18 4.06
N ASN A 73 30.87 -61.86 4.15
CA ASN A 73 31.74 -61.26 5.17
C ASN A 73 31.02 -61.28 6.52
N ASN A 74 31.63 -61.88 7.54
CA ASN A 74 31.02 -62.05 8.85
C ASN A 74 31.33 -60.90 9.85
N GLY A 75 32.12 -59.91 9.45
CA GLY A 75 32.42 -58.72 10.25
C GLY A 75 33.30 -58.96 11.49
N LYS A 76 33.94 -60.13 11.60
CA LYS A 76 34.77 -60.49 12.76
C LYS A 76 36.27 -60.13 12.62
N SER A 77 36.66 -59.48 11.53
CA SER A 77 38.02 -58.96 11.32
C SER A 77 37.97 -57.48 10.90
N GLY A 78 38.99 -56.96 10.22
CA GLY A 78 39.14 -55.53 9.92
C GLY A 78 38.06 -54.91 9.01
N LEU A 79 37.42 -55.68 8.13
CA LEU A 79 36.23 -55.23 7.38
C LEU A 79 34.98 -55.56 8.21
N THR A 80 34.54 -54.61 9.03
CA THR A 80 33.52 -54.86 10.06
C THR A 80 32.08 -54.91 9.52
N GLU A 81 31.83 -54.36 8.33
CA GLU A 81 30.52 -54.37 7.71
C GLU A 81 30.18 -55.76 7.17
N ALA A 82 29.42 -56.52 7.96
CA ALA A 82 28.92 -57.82 7.55
C ALA A 82 27.94 -57.73 6.36
N GLY A 83 27.97 -58.72 5.49
CA GLY A 83 27.12 -58.78 4.30
C GLY A 83 27.68 -59.66 3.19
N PHE A 84 26.98 -59.72 2.07
CA PHE A 84 27.51 -60.36 0.87
C PHE A 84 28.50 -59.44 0.17
N TYR A 85 29.64 -59.99 -0.23
CA TYR A 85 30.66 -59.29 -1.00
C TYR A 85 31.01 -60.10 -2.24
N TYR A 86 31.31 -59.41 -3.34
CA TYR A 86 31.89 -60.04 -4.52
C TYR A 86 33.22 -59.39 -4.88
N TRP A 87 34.18 -60.21 -5.31
CA TRP A 87 35.47 -59.71 -5.79
C TRP A 87 35.32 -59.15 -7.21
N PHE A 88 35.75 -57.92 -7.43
CA PHE A 88 35.87 -57.35 -8.77
C PHE A 88 36.79 -56.14 -8.74
N ALA A 89 37.63 -56.00 -9.78
CA ALA A 89 38.56 -54.88 -9.92
C ALA A 89 39.46 -54.68 -8.68
N THR A 90 40.09 -55.77 -8.22
CA THR A 90 41.04 -55.80 -7.10
C THR A 90 40.47 -55.44 -5.72
N LYS A 91 39.15 -55.57 -5.54
CA LYS A 91 38.49 -55.28 -4.26
C LYS A 91 37.24 -56.13 -4.02
N TRP A 92 36.89 -56.29 -2.75
CA TRP A 92 35.62 -56.81 -2.26
C TRP A 92 34.56 -55.71 -2.30
N ASN A 93 33.61 -55.85 -3.22
CA ASN A 93 32.47 -54.96 -3.35
C ASN A 93 31.27 -55.54 -2.59
N ARG A 94 30.71 -54.78 -1.66
CA ARG A 94 29.51 -55.20 -0.94
C ARG A 94 28.32 -55.23 -1.90
N ILE A 95 27.61 -56.34 -1.95
CA ILE A 95 26.29 -56.42 -2.60
C ILE A 95 25.32 -55.67 -1.68
N SER A 96 24.85 -54.51 -2.15
CA SER A 96 24.01 -53.61 -1.35
C SER A 96 22.77 -54.34 -0.82
N THR A 97 22.59 -54.35 0.49
CA THR A 97 21.25 -54.43 1.07
C THR A 97 20.60 -53.06 0.86
N SER A 98 19.29 -53.00 0.66
CA SER A 98 18.52 -51.77 0.35
C SER A 98 18.66 -50.63 1.39
N SER A 99 19.39 -50.84 2.47
CA SER A 99 19.76 -49.81 3.45
C SER A 99 20.99 -48.98 3.09
N ASN A 100 21.74 -49.32 2.02
CA ASN A 100 23.00 -48.65 1.69
C ASN A 100 23.10 -48.21 0.23
N THR A 101 22.03 -47.59 -0.30
CA THR A 101 22.08 -46.88 -1.57
C THR A 101 22.92 -45.60 -1.43
N GLY A 102 24.21 -45.73 -1.71
CA GLY A 102 25.09 -44.63 -2.14
C GLY A 102 24.70 -44.03 -3.51
N LYS A 103 23.41 -44.07 -3.86
CA LYS A 103 22.72 -43.18 -4.79
C LYS A 103 21.49 -42.71 -4.02
N GLY A 104 21.60 -41.51 -3.45
CA GLY A 104 20.68 -40.95 -2.47
C GLY A 104 19.31 -40.64 -3.03
N ASP A 105 18.49 -41.67 -3.23
CA ASP A 105 17.04 -41.51 -3.25
C ASP A 105 16.43 -42.31 -2.11
N THR A 106 16.51 -41.71 -0.93
CA THR A 106 15.77 -42.10 0.29
C THR A 106 14.39 -41.42 0.33
N GLY A 107 13.80 -41.03 -0.82
CA GLY A 107 12.52 -40.33 -0.86
C GLY A 107 12.49 -38.99 -0.11
N THR A 108 13.67 -38.48 0.27
CA THR A 108 13.88 -37.32 1.15
C THR A 108 14.92 -36.34 0.61
N GLY A 109 15.44 -36.57 -0.61
CA GLY A 109 16.31 -35.64 -1.33
C GLY A 109 15.52 -34.61 -2.15
N TRP A 110 16.00 -33.37 -2.19
CA TRP A 110 15.50 -32.34 -3.11
C TRP A 110 15.77 -32.79 -4.55
N ASN A 111 14.76 -32.67 -5.44
CA ASN A 111 14.96 -32.93 -6.86
C ASN A 111 15.84 -31.81 -7.44
N THR A 112 17.11 -32.13 -7.65
CA THR A 112 18.14 -31.27 -8.24
C THR A 112 18.41 -31.68 -9.69
N THR A 113 17.37 -31.94 -10.49
CA THR A 113 17.55 -32.28 -11.93
C THR A 113 17.03 -31.20 -12.90
N GLY A 114 16.44 -30.10 -12.42
CA GLY A 114 15.84 -29.06 -13.28
C GLY A 114 16.85 -28.03 -13.78
N GLU A 115 17.50 -28.29 -14.91
CA GLU A 115 18.49 -27.43 -15.53
C GLU A 115 17.94 -26.08 -16.07
N ASN A 116 18.53 -24.95 -15.67
CA ASN A 116 18.15 -23.58 -16.05
C ASN A 116 18.60 -23.23 -17.49
N ALA A 117 17.87 -23.56 -18.56
CA ALA A 117 18.33 -23.25 -19.93
C ALA A 117 18.35 -21.73 -20.23
N GLY A 118 19.49 -21.18 -20.64
CA GLY A 118 19.66 -19.76 -20.99
C GLY A 118 20.95 -19.48 -21.76
N THR A 119 21.15 -18.26 -22.27
CA THR A 119 22.37 -17.85 -23.02
C THR A 119 23.32 -16.96 -22.21
N TYR A 120 23.12 -16.88 -20.89
CA TYR A 120 24.00 -16.25 -19.91
C TYR A 120 24.74 -17.33 -19.08
N SER A 121 25.83 -16.99 -18.38
CA SER A 121 26.51 -17.95 -17.49
C SER A 121 25.53 -18.47 -16.42
N GLY A 122 25.19 -19.76 -16.44
CA GLY A 122 24.11 -20.34 -15.63
C GLY A 122 23.07 -21.13 -16.44
N ALA A 123 23.28 -21.26 -17.75
CA ALA A 123 22.59 -22.22 -18.60
C ALA A 123 22.78 -23.66 -18.08
N ASN A 124 21.71 -24.44 -18.04
CA ASN A 124 21.69 -25.87 -17.75
C ASN A 124 22.12 -26.29 -16.32
N THR A 125 21.68 -25.58 -15.27
CA THR A 125 21.93 -26.00 -13.87
C THR A 125 20.64 -26.27 -13.09
N ALA A 126 20.58 -27.38 -12.36
CA ALA A 126 19.49 -27.76 -11.48
C ALA A 126 19.11 -26.69 -10.44
N LEU A 127 18.01 -25.96 -10.62
CA LEU A 127 17.66 -24.90 -9.67
C LEU A 127 16.15 -24.76 -9.43
N SER A 128 15.59 -25.70 -8.68
CA SER A 128 14.25 -25.56 -8.09
C SER A 128 14.37 -25.61 -6.57
N LEU A 129 13.97 -24.52 -5.90
CA LEU A 129 13.79 -24.49 -4.45
C LEU A 129 12.30 -24.73 -4.13
N GLY A 130 11.92 -25.80 -3.40
CA GLY A 130 10.53 -26.08 -3.02
C GLY A 130 10.31 -27.33 -2.17
N THR A 131 9.06 -27.57 -1.75
CA THR A 131 8.60 -28.76 -0.99
C THR A 131 7.81 -29.73 -1.89
N LYS A 132 7.70 -31.01 -1.49
CA LYS A 132 6.85 -32.02 -2.19
C LYS A 132 5.45 -32.15 -1.58
N THR A 133 5.19 -31.44 -0.51
CA THR A 133 3.97 -31.46 0.29
C THR A 133 3.29 -30.09 0.21
N MET A 134 2.02 -29.99 0.61
CA MET A 134 1.35 -28.69 0.81
C MET A 134 1.78 -28.05 2.14
N ASP A 135 3.09 -28.05 2.39
CA ASP A 135 3.71 -27.38 3.52
C ASP A 135 4.42 -26.11 3.03
N ASP A 136 4.48 -25.11 3.90
CA ASP A 136 5.17 -23.86 3.64
C ASP A 136 6.66 -24.08 3.31
N LEU A 137 7.20 -23.27 2.38
CA LEU A 137 8.64 -23.16 2.20
C LEU A 137 9.21 -22.18 3.22
N ILE A 138 10.00 -22.69 4.17
CA ILE A 138 10.53 -21.92 5.31
C ILE A 138 12.04 -21.70 5.19
N PHE A 139 12.46 -20.44 5.30
CA PHE A 139 13.84 -20.01 5.44
C PHE A 139 14.11 -19.68 6.92
N LYS A 140 15.17 -20.24 7.51
CA LYS A 140 15.52 -20.05 8.93
C LYS A 140 16.91 -19.43 9.10
N VAL A 141 17.06 -18.63 10.16
CA VAL A 141 18.35 -18.11 10.67
C VAL A 141 18.38 -18.41 12.17
N ASN A 142 19.41 -19.10 12.66
CA ASN A 142 19.55 -19.50 14.07
C ASN A 142 18.27 -20.17 14.64
N ALA A 143 17.74 -21.17 13.94
CA ALA A 143 16.48 -21.86 14.24
C ALA A 143 15.18 -21.01 14.23
N ALA A 144 15.27 -19.69 14.06
CA ALA A 144 14.12 -18.80 13.91
C ALA A 144 13.71 -18.66 12.43
N THR A 145 12.41 -18.62 12.15
CA THR A 145 11.90 -18.32 10.81
C THR A 145 12.24 -16.88 10.42
N ALA A 146 12.97 -16.75 9.32
CA ALA A 146 13.36 -15.47 8.71
C ALA A 146 12.67 -15.23 7.36
N GLY A 147 12.09 -16.26 6.75
CA GLY A 147 11.25 -16.13 5.57
C GLY A 147 10.30 -17.31 5.41
N ARG A 148 9.16 -17.08 4.78
CA ARG A 148 8.11 -18.07 4.52
C ARG A 148 7.40 -17.75 3.22
N LEU A 149 7.28 -18.73 2.34
CA LEU A 149 6.28 -18.74 1.27
C LEU A 149 5.22 -19.77 1.67
N GLY A 150 4.04 -19.28 2.06
CA GLY A 150 2.97 -20.10 2.62
C GLY A 150 2.00 -20.62 1.57
N VAL A 151 1.37 -21.76 1.87
CA VAL A 151 0.38 -22.39 0.97
C VAL A 151 -0.96 -21.66 0.89
N ASP A 152 -1.18 -20.70 1.78
CA ASP A 152 -2.35 -19.82 1.87
C ASP A 152 -2.13 -18.48 1.15
N ASN A 153 -1.24 -18.47 0.14
CA ASN A 153 -0.80 -17.29 -0.61
C ASN A 153 -0.10 -16.23 0.26
N SER A 154 0.41 -16.62 1.43
CA SER A 154 1.13 -15.71 2.31
C SER A 154 2.63 -15.63 1.96
N VAL A 155 3.21 -14.46 2.14
CA VAL A 155 4.65 -14.22 1.99
C VAL A 155 5.14 -13.47 3.20
N SER A 156 6.07 -14.03 3.97
CA SER A 156 6.74 -13.27 5.03
C SER A 156 8.25 -13.31 4.92
N PHE A 157 8.90 -12.18 5.21
CA PHE A 157 10.36 -12.04 5.26
C PHE A 157 10.76 -11.09 6.39
N GLY A 158 11.74 -11.49 7.20
CA GLY A 158 12.15 -10.79 8.41
C GLY A 158 11.87 -11.61 9.67
N LEU A 159 12.72 -11.45 10.70
CA LEU A 159 12.53 -12.14 11.96
C LEU A 159 11.21 -11.71 12.62
N GLY A 160 10.35 -12.69 12.91
CA GLY A 160 9.02 -12.45 13.49
C GLY A 160 7.99 -11.85 12.52
N ALA A 161 8.28 -11.76 11.22
CA ALA A 161 7.30 -11.34 10.22
C ALA A 161 6.16 -12.37 10.11
N ASN A 162 4.92 -11.92 10.24
CA ASN A 162 3.72 -12.76 10.28
C ASN A 162 2.70 -12.34 9.21
N ALA A 163 2.81 -12.94 8.03
CA ALA A 163 1.78 -12.85 7.01
C ALA A 163 0.76 -13.98 7.21
N GLY A 164 -0.51 -13.69 7.42
CA GLY A 164 -1.60 -14.66 7.31
C GLY A 164 -2.08 -14.83 5.86
N GLN A 165 -3.20 -15.52 5.66
CA GLN A 165 -3.79 -15.81 4.35
C GLN A 165 -3.81 -14.58 3.42
N ASN A 166 -3.37 -14.76 2.17
CA ASN A 166 -3.26 -13.72 1.15
C ASN A 166 -2.46 -12.47 1.61
N GLY A 167 -1.63 -12.60 2.64
CA GLY A 167 -0.86 -11.50 3.22
C GLY A 167 0.58 -11.45 2.70
N ILE A 168 1.14 -10.25 2.60
CA ILE A 168 2.57 -10.04 2.36
C ILE A 168 3.10 -9.23 3.54
N ALA A 169 4.04 -9.77 4.32
CA ALA A 169 4.64 -9.11 5.48
C ALA A 169 6.16 -9.12 5.38
N ILE A 170 6.78 -7.97 5.08
CA ILE A 170 8.22 -7.84 4.86
C ILE A 170 8.81 -6.86 5.87
N GLY A 171 9.66 -7.33 6.78
CA GLY A 171 10.30 -6.54 7.84
C GLY A 171 10.24 -7.24 9.19
N SER A 172 11.18 -6.93 10.09
CA SER A 172 11.17 -7.50 11.44
C SER A 172 9.85 -7.17 12.15
N SER A 173 9.17 -8.20 12.65
CA SER A 173 7.88 -8.08 13.35
C SER A 173 6.76 -7.40 12.55
N SER A 174 6.84 -7.40 11.21
CA SER A 174 5.71 -6.94 10.39
C SER A 174 4.57 -7.95 10.42
N SER A 175 3.33 -7.50 10.18
CA SER A 175 2.18 -8.39 10.10
C SER A 175 1.19 -7.97 9.03
N ALA A 176 0.59 -8.93 8.34
CA ALA A 176 -0.47 -8.65 7.39
C ALA A 176 -1.40 -9.85 7.20
N PHE A 177 -2.69 -9.59 7.07
CA PHE A 177 -3.69 -10.59 6.69
C PHE A 177 -4.55 -10.01 5.57
N GLN A 178 -4.63 -10.70 4.44
CA GLN A 178 -5.28 -10.22 3.22
C GLN A 178 -4.81 -8.81 2.80
N GLY A 179 -3.54 -8.49 2.95
CA GLY A 179 -2.99 -7.16 2.70
C GLY A 179 -1.47 -7.16 2.63
N ILE A 180 -0.87 -5.98 2.52
CA ILE A 180 0.58 -5.84 2.31
C ILE A 180 1.16 -4.94 3.41
N SER A 181 2.09 -5.46 4.21
CA SER A 181 2.89 -4.69 5.16
C SER A 181 4.38 -4.78 4.82
N ILE A 182 5.05 -3.63 4.66
CA ILE A 182 6.48 -3.54 4.32
C ILE A 182 7.14 -2.53 5.24
N GLY A 183 8.04 -2.99 6.10
CA GLY A 183 8.76 -2.19 7.10
C GLY A 183 8.84 -2.90 8.44
N SER A 184 9.87 -2.61 9.24
CA SER A 184 9.94 -3.16 10.60
C SER A 184 8.75 -2.66 11.42
N ALA A 185 8.06 -3.57 12.10
CA ALA A 185 6.83 -3.33 12.86
C ALA A 185 5.70 -2.68 12.03
N ALA A 186 5.73 -2.78 10.70
CA ALA A 186 4.60 -2.40 9.86
C ALA A 186 3.44 -3.39 10.06
N ALA A 187 2.22 -2.90 10.21
CA ALA A 187 1.08 -3.75 10.50
C ALA A 187 -0.11 -3.43 9.59
N VAL A 188 -0.69 -4.46 9.01
CA VAL A 188 -2.04 -4.44 8.44
C VAL A 188 -2.93 -5.21 9.42
N THR A 189 -3.79 -4.50 10.15
CA THR A 189 -4.65 -5.10 11.19
C THR A 189 -6.07 -5.40 10.70
N ALA A 190 -6.39 -5.01 9.47
CA ALA A 190 -7.67 -5.24 8.80
C ALA A 190 -7.45 -5.65 7.34
N ASN A 191 -8.43 -6.33 6.74
CA ASN A 191 -8.30 -6.93 5.42
C ASN A 191 -8.19 -5.87 4.30
N GLU A 192 -7.53 -6.24 3.20
CA GLU A 192 -7.39 -5.49 1.95
C GLU A 192 -6.62 -4.16 2.08
N ALA A 193 -5.78 -4.01 3.10
CA ALA A 193 -5.06 -2.77 3.40
C ALA A 193 -3.58 -2.81 3.01
N LEU A 194 -2.95 -1.62 2.95
CA LEU A 194 -1.55 -1.43 2.59
C LEU A 194 -0.82 -0.62 3.66
N ALA A 195 0.23 -1.16 4.27
CA ALA A 195 1.09 -0.48 5.24
C ALA A 195 2.55 -0.49 4.75
N ILE A 196 3.15 0.65 4.38
CA ILE A 196 4.55 0.72 3.96
C ILE A 196 5.29 1.75 4.83
N GLY A 197 6.26 1.31 5.62
CA GLY A 197 7.10 2.15 6.46
C GLY A 197 7.36 1.54 7.83
N ASN A 198 8.46 1.91 8.49
CA ASN A 198 8.69 1.47 9.86
C ASN A 198 7.55 1.96 10.78
N LYS A 199 6.94 1.06 11.54
CA LYS A 199 5.77 1.32 12.40
C LYS A 199 4.52 1.85 11.68
N SER A 200 4.43 1.79 10.34
CA SER A 200 3.20 2.16 9.64
C SER A 200 2.09 1.17 9.99
N THR A 201 0.89 1.65 10.29
CA THR A 201 -0.26 0.82 10.64
C THR A 201 -1.44 1.13 9.73
N ALA A 202 -1.80 0.19 8.86
CA ALA A 202 -3.05 0.25 8.12
C ALA A 202 -4.15 -0.43 8.96
N GLY A 203 -4.86 0.38 9.75
CA GLY A 203 -5.69 -0.09 10.87
C GLY A 203 -7.08 -0.60 10.48
N ALA A 204 -7.51 -0.34 9.25
CA ALA A 204 -8.90 -0.52 8.83
C ALA A 204 -9.04 -1.06 7.39
N PHE A 205 -10.24 -1.53 7.04
CA PHE A 205 -10.52 -2.18 5.76
C PHE A 205 -10.21 -1.27 4.57
N LYS A 206 -9.51 -1.79 3.55
CA LYS A 206 -9.10 -1.03 2.34
C LYS A 206 -8.35 0.28 2.62
N SER A 207 -7.69 0.39 3.77
CA SER A 207 -6.94 1.59 4.12
C SER A 207 -5.49 1.55 3.62
N THR A 208 -4.88 2.71 3.43
CA THR A 208 -3.49 2.83 2.95
C THR A 208 -2.68 3.71 3.90
N ALA A 209 -1.62 3.19 4.50
CA ALA A 209 -0.70 3.90 5.38
C ALA A 209 0.74 3.81 4.83
N ILE A 210 1.30 4.92 4.34
CA ILE A 210 2.64 4.96 3.75
C ILE A 210 3.50 6.02 4.45
N GLY A 211 4.57 5.61 5.15
CA GLY A 211 5.51 6.48 5.86
C GLY A 211 5.88 5.94 7.24
N TYR A 212 6.98 6.44 7.82
CA TYR A 212 7.32 6.13 9.21
C TYR A 212 6.15 6.50 10.13
N ASN A 213 5.63 5.54 10.90
CA ASN A 213 4.52 5.75 11.83
C ASN A 213 3.25 6.37 11.18
N ALA A 214 3.03 6.18 9.88
CA ALA A 214 1.77 6.53 9.23
C ALA A 214 0.63 5.64 9.73
N GLN A 215 -0.56 6.19 9.96
CA GLN A 215 -1.67 5.47 10.59
C GLN A 215 -3.01 5.74 9.91
N THR A 216 -3.79 4.69 9.67
CA THR A 216 -5.19 4.79 9.26
C THR A 216 -6.08 4.11 10.30
N SER A 217 -7.22 4.72 10.65
CA SER A 217 -8.10 4.20 11.73
C SER A 217 -9.49 3.81 11.28
N LYS A 218 -9.87 4.11 10.03
CA LYS A 218 -11.22 3.87 9.48
C LYS A 218 -11.16 3.39 8.03
N ASN A 219 -12.24 2.76 7.57
CA ASN A 219 -12.27 2.11 6.27
C ASN A 219 -12.00 3.12 5.14
N GLU A 220 -11.31 2.65 4.10
CA GLU A 220 -11.02 3.42 2.88
C GLU A 220 -10.25 4.73 3.11
N SER A 221 -9.61 4.87 4.28
CA SER A 221 -8.79 6.04 4.60
C SER A 221 -7.35 5.89 4.09
N THR A 222 -6.72 7.02 3.77
CA THR A 222 -5.37 7.06 3.19
C THR A 222 -4.49 8.04 3.97
N ALA A 223 -3.41 7.54 4.57
CA ALA A 223 -2.39 8.32 5.26
C ALA A 223 -1.04 8.16 4.55
N ILE A 224 -0.48 9.23 3.98
CA ILE A 224 0.81 9.22 3.26
C ILE A 224 1.72 10.31 3.82
N GLY A 225 2.76 9.91 4.54
CA GLY A 225 3.75 10.81 5.15
C GLY A 225 4.23 10.30 6.50
N ASN A 226 5.40 10.75 6.93
CA ASN A 226 5.89 10.46 8.28
C ASN A 226 4.91 11.03 9.32
N ASN A 227 4.44 10.17 10.23
CA ASN A 227 3.42 10.46 11.24
C ASN A 227 2.07 10.96 10.67
N ALA A 228 1.77 10.76 9.38
CA ALA A 228 0.46 11.11 8.84
C ALA A 228 -0.62 10.21 9.47
N SER A 229 -1.79 10.77 9.80
CA SER A 229 -2.87 10.06 10.48
C SER A 229 -4.21 10.33 9.82
N ALA A 230 -4.78 9.31 9.15
CA ALA A 230 -6.10 9.38 8.56
C ALA A 230 -7.13 8.74 9.49
N GLY A 231 -7.78 9.55 10.33
CA GLY A 231 -8.64 9.09 11.42
C GLY A 231 -10.09 8.79 11.05
N GLY A 232 -10.57 9.26 9.90
CA GLY A 232 -11.99 9.16 9.50
C GLY A 232 -12.25 8.27 8.28
N PHE A 233 -13.50 7.83 8.11
CA PHE A 233 -13.93 7.03 6.95
C PHE A 233 -13.69 7.81 5.65
N GLN A 234 -13.11 7.16 4.63
CA GLN A 234 -12.81 7.79 3.33
C GLN A 234 -11.98 9.09 3.42
N SER A 235 -11.21 9.26 4.50
CA SER A 235 -10.41 10.48 4.70
C SER A 235 -9.00 10.34 4.12
N ILE A 236 -8.42 11.46 3.70
CA ILE A 236 -7.09 11.52 3.06
C ILE A 236 -6.20 12.47 3.88
N ALA A 237 -5.10 11.96 4.42
CA ALA A 237 -4.07 12.73 5.13
C ALA A 237 -2.72 12.55 4.42
N VAL A 238 -2.22 13.58 3.74
CA VAL A 238 -0.97 13.52 2.96
C VAL A 238 -0.01 14.63 3.39
N GLY A 239 1.16 14.25 3.92
CA GLY A 239 2.19 15.15 4.42
C GLY A 239 2.75 14.73 5.78
N TYR A 240 3.90 15.27 6.16
CA TYR A 240 4.45 15.04 7.50
C TYR A 240 3.46 15.58 8.56
N ASN A 241 3.06 14.74 9.51
CA ASN A 241 2.05 15.05 10.53
C ASN A 241 0.69 15.53 9.99
N ALA A 242 0.33 15.27 8.72
CA ALA A 242 -1.00 15.58 8.22
C ALA A 242 -2.05 14.74 8.97
N LYS A 243 -3.20 15.33 9.31
CA LYS A 243 -4.20 14.67 10.16
C LYS A 243 -5.64 14.94 9.74
N THR A 244 -6.41 13.86 9.61
CA THR A 244 -7.89 13.89 9.55
C THR A 244 -8.46 13.22 10.80
N ASN A 245 -9.63 13.67 11.27
CA ASN A 245 -10.28 13.15 12.47
C ASN A 245 -11.68 12.61 12.22
N THR A 246 -12.37 13.06 11.16
CA THR A 246 -13.75 12.64 10.83
C THR A 246 -13.90 12.29 9.35
N ASN A 247 -15.12 11.95 8.92
CA ASN A 247 -15.38 11.31 7.63
C ASN A 247 -15.22 12.25 6.43
N SER A 248 -14.74 11.70 5.32
CA SER A 248 -14.63 12.37 4.02
C SER A 248 -13.80 13.66 4.04
N GLU A 249 -12.85 13.74 4.96
CA GLU A 249 -11.95 14.87 5.10
C GLU A 249 -10.72 14.75 4.19
N THR A 250 -10.16 15.88 3.77
CA THR A 250 -8.89 15.92 3.02
C THR A 250 -7.91 16.89 3.67
N ALA A 251 -6.79 16.40 4.18
CA ALA A 251 -5.68 17.19 4.72
C ALA A 251 -4.41 16.96 3.89
N LEU A 252 -3.95 17.98 3.16
CA LEU A 252 -2.77 17.91 2.29
C LEU A 252 -1.74 18.99 2.69
N GLY A 253 -0.63 18.58 3.30
CA GLY A 253 0.49 19.45 3.67
C GLY A 253 1.16 19.09 5.00
N TYR A 254 2.34 19.66 5.26
CA TYR A 254 3.02 19.58 6.56
C TYR A 254 2.11 20.13 7.66
N ASN A 255 1.80 19.34 8.69
CA ASN A 255 0.87 19.69 9.77
C ASN A 255 -0.51 20.20 9.30
N ALA A 256 -1.01 19.79 8.11
CA ALA A 256 -2.38 20.11 7.71
C ALA A 256 -3.38 19.32 8.57
N VAL A 257 -4.46 19.96 9.04
CA VAL A 257 -5.45 19.34 9.94
C VAL A 257 -6.87 19.62 9.49
N THR A 258 -7.69 18.57 9.50
CA THR A 258 -9.15 18.64 9.36
C THR A 258 -9.82 18.01 10.59
N ASN A 259 -10.94 18.59 11.05
CA ASN A 259 -11.60 18.18 12.30
C ASN A 259 -13.12 17.98 12.20
N LYS A 260 -13.72 18.21 11.03
CA LYS A 260 -15.16 18.07 10.81
C LYS A 260 -15.45 17.49 9.43
N GLU A 261 -16.63 16.88 9.33
CA GLU A 261 -17.03 16.10 8.16
C GLU A 261 -16.94 16.92 6.87
N ASN A 262 -16.45 16.29 5.80
CA ASN A 262 -16.32 16.89 4.46
C ASN A 262 -15.47 18.18 4.43
N SER A 263 -14.58 18.38 5.40
CA SER A 263 -13.67 19.52 5.41
C SER A 263 -12.40 19.26 4.60
N THR A 264 -11.84 20.32 4.01
CA THR A 264 -10.65 20.25 3.15
C THR A 264 -9.60 21.26 3.60
N ALA A 265 -8.41 20.81 3.98
CA ALA A 265 -7.26 21.64 4.30
C ALA A 265 -6.11 21.35 3.33
N VAL A 266 -5.67 22.36 2.57
CA VAL A 266 -4.59 22.24 1.59
C VAL A 266 -3.54 23.32 1.84
N GLY A 267 -2.36 22.93 2.33
CA GLY A 267 -1.24 23.82 2.61
C GLY A 267 -0.51 23.46 3.91
N SER A 268 0.74 23.92 4.03
CA SER A 268 1.51 23.76 5.26
C SER A 268 0.82 24.51 6.41
N GLY A 269 0.45 23.79 7.47
CA GLY A 269 -0.29 24.31 8.62
C GLY A 269 -1.73 24.75 8.32
N ALA A 270 -2.34 24.32 7.22
CA ALA A 270 -3.76 24.62 6.94
C ALA A 270 -4.68 23.86 7.92
N ASN A 271 -5.71 24.53 8.42
CA ASN A 271 -6.65 24.02 9.43
C ASN A 271 -8.11 24.24 8.99
N ALA A 272 -8.81 23.18 8.56
CA ALA A 272 -10.24 23.22 8.27
C ALA A 272 -11.04 22.56 9.41
N LEU A 273 -11.49 23.39 10.35
CA LEU A 273 -12.08 22.98 11.63
C LEU A 273 -13.62 23.06 11.65
N GLY A 274 -14.24 23.57 10.58
CA GLY A 274 -15.70 23.62 10.40
C GLY A 274 -16.21 22.53 9.45
N GLN A 275 -17.46 22.09 9.62
CA GLN A 275 -18.08 21.11 8.70
C GLN A 275 -18.22 21.69 7.29
N PHE A 276 -17.95 20.92 6.24
CA PHE A 276 -17.99 21.40 4.85
C PHE A 276 -17.07 22.60 4.56
N SER A 277 -16.09 22.86 5.43
CA SER A 277 -15.21 24.03 5.31
C SER A 277 -13.96 23.71 4.49
N THR A 278 -13.43 24.73 3.82
CA THR A 278 -12.23 24.60 2.99
C THR A 278 -11.20 25.65 3.39
N ALA A 279 -9.99 25.23 3.76
CA ALA A 279 -8.85 26.10 4.02
C ALA A 279 -7.73 25.80 3.00
N VAL A 280 -7.36 26.78 2.19
CA VAL A 280 -6.29 26.65 1.18
C VAL A 280 -5.21 27.68 1.43
N GLY A 281 -3.96 27.24 1.61
CA GLY A 281 -2.78 28.09 1.76
C GLY A 281 -2.04 27.90 3.09
N TYR A 282 -0.85 28.47 3.18
CA TYR A 282 -0.01 28.41 4.38
C TYR A 282 -0.73 29.03 5.59
N GLY A 283 -0.94 28.24 6.65
CA GLY A 283 -1.61 28.68 7.87
C GLY A 283 -3.09 29.09 7.70
N ALA A 284 -3.72 28.77 6.56
CA ALA A 284 -5.14 29.09 6.35
C ALA A 284 -5.98 28.37 7.40
N THR A 285 -6.87 29.09 8.09
CA THR A 285 -7.66 28.52 9.20
C THR A 285 -9.12 28.92 9.08
N THR A 286 -10.02 27.95 9.16
CA THR A 286 -11.46 28.17 9.24
C THR A 286 -12.08 27.29 10.32
N SER A 287 -12.98 27.84 11.12
CA SER A 287 -13.76 27.10 12.12
C SER A 287 -15.25 27.06 11.81
N GLN A 288 -15.68 27.80 10.79
CA GLN A 288 -17.09 27.95 10.46
C GLN A 288 -17.53 26.93 9.42
N ALA A 289 -18.75 26.41 9.61
CA ALA A 289 -19.33 25.50 8.64
C ALA A 289 -19.55 26.20 7.29
N ASN A 290 -19.32 25.49 6.18
CA ASN A 290 -19.47 25.98 4.81
C ASN A 290 -18.55 27.17 4.44
N ALA A 291 -17.57 27.52 5.27
CA ALA A 291 -16.66 28.63 4.99
C ALA A 291 -15.47 28.19 4.14
N ILE A 292 -15.10 29.03 3.17
CA ILE A 292 -13.88 28.89 2.38
C ILE A 292 -12.90 30.00 2.80
N VAL A 293 -11.70 29.63 3.22
CA VAL A 293 -10.62 30.54 3.58
C VAL A 293 -9.43 30.29 2.66
N LEU A 294 -8.94 31.36 2.03
CA LEU A 294 -7.79 31.35 1.13
C LEU A 294 -6.67 32.18 1.77
N GLY A 295 -5.58 31.52 2.14
CA GLY A 295 -4.45 32.11 2.88
C GLY A 295 -4.72 32.28 4.38
N ASN A 296 -3.69 32.70 5.12
CA ASN A 296 -3.83 33.06 6.54
C ASN A 296 -4.35 34.50 6.72
N ASN A 297 -4.49 34.94 7.97
CA ASN A 297 -5.01 36.29 8.31
C ASN A 297 -4.22 37.45 7.67
N ASN A 298 -2.94 37.24 7.33
CA ASN A 298 -2.07 38.24 6.74
C ASN A 298 -1.96 38.11 5.21
N ALA A 299 -2.58 37.10 4.61
CA ALA A 299 -2.47 36.86 3.17
C ALA A 299 -3.30 37.88 2.36
N ASN A 300 -2.76 38.24 1.20
CA ASN A 300 -3.45 38.85 0.08
C ASN A 300 -3.47 37.81 -1.04
N VAL A 301 -4.65 37.41 -1.51
CA VAL A 301 -4.80 36.39 -2.54
C VAL A 301 -4.89 37.06 -3.91
N GLY A 302 -4.00 36.68 -4.83
CA GLY A 302 -4.02 37.16 -6.21
C GLY A 302 -4.61 36.15 -7.17
N ILE A 303 -5.46 36.61 -8.10
CA ILE A 303 -5.90 35.86 -9.27
C ILE A 303 -5.48 36.66 -10.51
N GLY A 304 -4.61 36.09 -11.35
CA GLY A 304 -4.08 36.79 -12.54
C GLY A 304 -3.02 37.87 -12.25
N THR A 305 -2.54 37.95 -11.00
CA THR A 305 -1.47 38.88 -10.58
C THR A 305 -0.37 38.14 -9.83
N GLY A 306 0.89 38.51 -10.08
CA GLY A 306 2.06 38.01 -9.33
C GLY A 306 2.39 38.83 -8.08
N ALA A 307 1.74 39.98 -7.91
CA ALA A 307 1.89 40.86 -6.76
C ALA A 307 0.50 41.29 -6.29
N PRO A 308 -0.18 40.46 -5.48
CA PRO A 308 -1.49 40.78 -4.94
C PRO A 308 -1.44 42.12 -4.18
N ASN A 309 -2.41 43.00 -4.45
CA ASN A 309 -2.52 44.29 -3.79
C ASN A 309 -2.60 44.13 -2.26
N THR A 310 -1.68 44.79 -1.53
CA THR A 310 -1.58 44.71 -0.06
C THR A 310 -2.82 45.24 0.66
N SER A 311 -3.59 46.11 0.01
CA SER A 311 -4.82 46.69 0.56
C SER A 311 -6.07 45.84 0.28
N ALA A 312 -5.96 44.76 -0.50
CA ALA A 312 -7.08 43.89 -0.85
C ALA A 312 -6.84 42.44 -0.43
N LYS A 313 -7.80 41.81 0.24
CA LYS A 313 -7.70 40.38 0.60
C LYS A 313 -7.81 39.45 -0.61
N LEU A 314 -8.55 39.87 -1.63
CA LEU A 314 -8.63 39.21 -2.94
C LEU A 314 -8.40 40.27 -4.03
N ASP A 315 -7.33 40.10 -4.79
CA ASP A 315 -6.95 40.95 -5.91
C ASP A 315 -7.08 40.16 -7.21
N VAL A 316 -7.93 40.62 -8.12
CA VAL A 316 -8.21 39.94 -9.39
C VAL A 316 -7.81 40.86 -10.54
N ASN A 317 -6.74 40.49 -11.25
CA ASN A 317 -6.33 41.15 -12.48
C ASN A 317 -7.01 40.46 -13.67
N GLY A 318 -8.23 40.92 -13.98
CA GLY A 318 -9.07 40.37 -15.03
C GLY A 318 -10.55 40.56 -14.73
N GLN A 319 -11.42 40.02 -15.59
CA GLN A 319 -12.86 39.98 -15.31
C GLN A 319 -13.21 38.86 -14.33
N TYR A 320 -14.16 39.14 -13.44
CA TYR A 320 -14.75 38.16 -12.53
C TYR A 320 -16.26 38.34 -12.48
N LYS A 321 -17.00 37.24 -12.32
CA LYS A 321 -18.48 37.22 -12.23
C LYS A 321 -18.86 36.62 -10.88
N LEU A 322 -19.58 37.36 -10.05
CA LEU A 322 -20.06 36.88 -8.74
C LEU A 322 -21.54 36.50 -8.80
N GLY A 323 -21.84 35.51 -9.65
CA GLY A 323 -23.18 34.95 -9.85
C GLY A 323 -23.97 35.54 -11.03
N GLU A 324 -25.20 35.07 -11.20
CA GLU A 324 -26.09 35.46 -12.32
C GLU A 324 -27.22 36.42 -11.90
N ARG A 325 -27.47 36.56 -10.59
CA ARG A 325 -28.60 37.30 -10.00
C ARG A 325 -28.24 38.16 -8.78
N GLY A 326 -26.96 38.31 -8.44
CA GLY A 326 -26.51 39.05 -7.24
C GLY A 326 -25.93 40.41 -7.58
N SER A 327 -26.39 41.47 -6.89
CA SER A 327 -25.68 42.74 -6.85
C SER A 327 -24.55 42.65 -5.82
N ILE A 328 -23.32 42.97 -6.22
CA ILE A 328 -22.21 43.19 -5.29
C ILE A 328 -22.36 44.63 -4.80
N GLN A 329 -23.11 44.84 -3.72
CA GLN A 329 -23.25 46.14 -3.07
C GLN A 329 -21.98 46.41 -2.24
N LYS A 330 -20.85 46.68 -2.89
CA LYS A 330 -19.67 47.20 -2.18
C LYS A 330 -19.99 48.62 -1.70
N ASN A 331 -19.63 48.92 -0.46
CA ASN A 331 -19.65 50.27 0.11
C ASN A 331 -21.02 50.98 0.04
N GLN A 332 -22.12 50.23 0.19
CA GLN A 332 -23.43 50.80 0.43
C GLN A 332 -23.60 51.09 1.93
N ILE A 333 -23.85 52.34 2.26
CA ILE A 333 -24.14 52.81 3.60
C ILE A 333 -25.59 53.30 3.62
N SER A 334 -26.41 52.74 4.51
CA SER A 334 -27.82 53.11 4.63
C SER A 334 -28.14 53.54 6.06
N PHE A 335 -28.83 54.66 6.23
CA PHE A 335 -29.27 55.17 7.54
C PHE A 335 -30.55 56.02 7.41
N GLU A 336 -31.23 56.20 8.54
CA GLU A 336 -32.40 57.07 8.70
C GLU A 336 -31.99 58.30 9.51
N VAL A 337 -32.60 59.46 9.22
CA VAL A 337 -32.20 60.74 9.82
C VAL A 337 -33.36 61.72 9.93
N TRP A 338 -33.36 62.48 11.03
CA TRP A 338 -34.31 63.56 11.30
C TRP A 338 -33.65 64.94 11.28
N PRO A 339 -33.27 65.48 10.10
CA PRO A 339 -32.66 66.79 10.03
C PRO A 339 -33.68 67.87 10.41
N GLY A 340 -33.22 68.91 11.11
CA GLY A 340 -34.05 70.08 11.37
C GLY A 340 -34.41 70.77 10.05
N VAL A 341 -35.70 70.93 9.77
CA VAL A 341 -36.21 71.68 8.62
C VAL A 341 -37.02 72.85 9.16
N SER A 342 -36.78 74.06 8.65
CA SER A 342 -37.62 75.23 8.93
C SER A 342 -37.74 76.08 7.68
N ILE A 343 -38.79 75.80 6.91
CA ILE A 343 -39.15 76.53 5.69
C ILE A 343 -40.46 77.25 5.98
N ASN A 344 -40.46 78.58 5.84
CA ASN A 344 -41.64 79.39 6.12
C ASN A 344 -42.14 80.05 4.82
N ASN A 345 -43.38 79.72 4.45
CA ASN A 345 -44.14 80.37 3.38
C ASN A 345 -43.39 80.43 2.03
N MET A 346 -42.74 79.32 1.64
CA MET A 346 -41.96 79.27 0.41
C MET A 346 -42.90 79.29 -0.82
N PRO A 347 -42.74 80.22 -1.77
CA PRO A 347 -43.61 80.28 -2.95
C PRO A 347 -43.53 79.02 -3.84
N PRO A 348 -44.57 78.73 -4.64
CA PRO A 348 -44.54 77.64 -5.63
C PRO A 348 -43.33 77.70 -6.56
N GLY A 349 -42.73 76.54 -6.82
CA GLY A 349 -41.59 76.39 -7.73
C GLY A 349 -40.26 76.96 -7.21
N LYS A 350 -40.22 77.49 -5.97
CA LYS A 350 -38.96 77.90 -5.34
C LYS A 350 -38.32 76.73 -4.61
N SER A 351 -36.98 76.76 -4.54
CA SER A 351 -36.18 75.73 -3.90
C SER A 351 -35.36 76.34 -2.77
N THR A 352 -35.10 75.54 -1.75
CA THR A 352 -34.09 75.81 -0.71
C THR A 352 -33.21 74.59 -0.53
N THR A 353 -32.04 74.79 0.07
CA THR A 353 -31.08 73.73 0.34
C THR A 353 -31.27 73.20 1.77
N LEU A 354 -31.21 71.88 1.92
CA LEU A 354 -31.20 71.20 3.21
C LEU A 354 -29.88 70.42 3.33
N GLU A 355 -29.18 70.62 4.45
CA GLU A 355 -28.05 69.79 4.85
C GLU A 355 -28.54 68.66 5.74
N ILE A 356 -28.10 67.45 5.40
CA ILE A 356 -28.37 66.22 6.12
C ILE A 356 -27.04 65.72 6.67
N ALA A 357 -26.90 65.71 7.99
CA ALA A 357 -25.71 65.20 8.64
C ALA A 357 -25.61 63.68 8.47
N VAL A 358 -24.41 63.20 8.14
CA VAL A 358 -24.06 61.78 8.13
C VAL A 358 -23.55 61.41 9.52
N PRO A 359 -24.25 60.56 10.30
CA PRO A 359 -23.82 60.21 11.65
C PRO A 359 -22.45 59.53 11.64
N SER A 360 -21.65 59.70 12.69
CA SER A 360 -20.23 59.27 12.72
C SER A 360 -19.99 57.79 12.39
N GLY A 361 -20.93 56.90 12.72
CA GLY A 361 -20.86 55.47 12.39
C GLY A 361 -21.18 55.12 10.93
N TYR A 362 -21.65 56.10 10.14
CA TYR A 362 -22.09 55.94 8.75
C TYR A 362 -21.31 56.86 7.79
N GLN A 363 -20.19 57.46 8.23
CA GLN A 363 -19.42 58.35 7.38
C GLN A 363 -18.62 57.55 6.34
N PRO A 364 -18.80 57.81 5.03
CA PRO A 364 -18.00 57.20 3.97
C PRO A 364 -16.53 57.64 4.05
N GLY A 365 -15.64 56.85 3.43
CA GLY A 365 -14.22 57.15 3.31
C GLY A 365 -13.91 58.28 2.31
N SER A 366 -14.82 58.60 1.39
CA SER A 366 -14.69 59.78 0.51
C SER A 366 -16.03 60.42 0.13
N THR A 367 -16.01 61.61 -0.47
CA THR A 367 -17.20 62.28 -1.03
C THR A 367 -17.59 61.78 -2.42
N ARG A 368 -16.79 60.92 -3.05
CA ARG A 368 -17.09 60.30 -4.34
C ARG A 368 -18.09 59.16 -4.09
N ALA A 369 -19.37 59.51 -4.07
CA ALA A 369 -20.45 58.55 -3.91
C ALA A 369 -21.68 58.94 -4.73
N VAL A 370 -22.51 57.95 -5.06
CA VAL A 370 -23.90 58.18 -5.44
C VAL A 370 -24.72 58.25 -4.16
N VAL A 371 -25.48 59.33 -3.98
CA VAL A 371 -26.36 59.50 -2.83
C VAL A 371 -27.80 59.45 -3.29
N VAL A 372 -28.61 58.65 -2.59
CA VAL A 372 -30.06 58.63 -2.73
C VAL A 372 -30.65 59.08 -1.40
N VAL A 373 -31.53 60.06 -1.45
CA VAL A 373 -32.29 60.54 -0.29
C VAL A 373 -33.76 60.42 -0.63
N SER A 374 -34.47 59.63 0.17
CA SER A 374 -35.90 59.38 0.02
C SER A 374 -36.62 59.85 1.28
N PRO A 375 -37.77 60.54 1.17
CA PRO A 375 -38.54 60.90 2.35
C PRO A 375 -39.16 59.67 2.98
N ALA A 376 -39.22 59.64 4.31
CA ALA A 376 -39.95 58.62 5.04
C ALA A 376 -41.47 58.82 4.91
N GLY A 377 -42.26 57.78 5.20
CA GLY A 377 -43.73 57.82 5.00
C GLY A 377 -44.45 58.90 5.83
N ASP A 378 -43.88 59.25 6.98
CA ASP A 378 -44.33 60.30 7.92
C ASP A 378 -43.68 61.67 7.67
N PHE A 379 -42.88 61.83 6.61
CA PHE A 379 -42.38 63.14 6.19
C PHE A 379 -43.55 64.03 5.75
N ALA A 380 -43.78 65.12 6.50
CA ALA A 380 -44.90 66.03 6.27
C ALA A 380 -44.89 66.70 4.88
N GLY A 381 -43.73 66.76 4.22
CA GLY A 381 -43.56 67.34 2.89
C GLY A 381 -43.85 66.40 1.71
N ASN A 382 -44.25 65.14 1.94
CA ASN A 382 -44.33 64.11 0.89
C ASN A 382 -45.15 64.48 -0.35
N SER A 383 -46.19 65.30 -0.20
CA SER A 383 -47.06 65.74 -1.31
C SER A 383 -46.82 67.18 -1.76
N THR A 384 -45.96 67.93 -1.06
CA THR A 384 -45.81 69.37 -1.22
C THR A 384 -44.38 69.80 -1.54
N PHE A 385 -43.39 68.94 -1.27
CA PHE A 385 -41.98 69.18 -1.54
C PHE A 385 -41.34 68.02 -2.33
N SER A 386 -40.59 68.34 -3.37
CA SER A 386 -39.72 67.38 -4.05
C SER A 386 -38.28 67.48 -3.55
N ILE A 387 -37.61 66.33 -3.42
CA ILE A 387 -36.18 66.23 -3.12
C ILE A 387 -35.43 66.05 -4.42
N SER A 388 -34.37 66.82 -4.63
CA SER A 388 -33.54 66.73 -5.82
C SER A 388 -32.08 66.99 -5.51
N ASN A 389 -31.22 66.57 -6.43
CA ASN A 389 -29.79 66.85 -6.41
C ASN A 389 -29.03 66.41 -5.12
N PRO A 390 -29.30 65.21 -4.57
CA PRO A 390 -28.56 64.70 -3.42
C PRO A 390 -27.08 64.54 -3.78
N ARG A 391 -26.20 65.14 -2.98
CA ARG A 391 -24.75 65.06 -3.16
C ARG A 391 -24.03 65.20 -1.84
N MET A 392 -22.84 64.62 -1.73
CA MET A 392 -21.97 64.84 -0.59
C MET A 392 -21.21 66.15 -0.74
N THR A 393 -21.20 66.99 0.29
CA THR A 393 -20.33 68.17 0.39
C THR A 393 -19.13 67.91 1.28
N SER A 394 -19.22 66.91 2.16
CA SER A 394 -18.14 66.35 2.98
C SER A 394 -18.47 64.90 3.34
N THR A 395 -17.53 64.17 3.95
CA THR A 395 -17.82 62.82 4.49
C THR A 395 -18.88 62.82 5.60
N SER A 396 -19.16 63.98 6.18
CA SER A 396 -20.13 64.17 7.26
C SER A 396 -21.42 64.89 6.84
N SER A 397 -21.55 65.33 5.58
CA SER A 397 -22.71 66.13 5.14
C SER A 397 -23.16 65.82 3.73
N ILE A 398 -24.48 65.69 3.58
CA ILE A 398 -25.20 65.55 2.33
C ILE A 398 -26.06 66.78 2.13
N THR A 399 -25.97 67.35 0.94
CA THR A 399 -26.85 68.44 0.51
C THR A 399 -27.96 67.88 -0.36
N VAL A 400 -29.19 68.30 -0.10
CA VAL A 400 -30.33 68.11 -1.01
C VAL A 400 -31.02 69.44 -1.30
N ASN A 401 -31.73 69.52 -2.43
CA ASN A 401 -32.61 70.63 -2.75
C ASN A 401 -34.05 70.22 -2.48
N LEU A 402 -34.75 71.02 -1.65
CA LEU A 402 -36.18 70.91 -1.41
C LEU A 402 -36.91 71.97 -2.24
N THR A 403 -37.78 71.53 -3.15
CA THR A 403 -38.57 72.44 -4.01
C THR A 403 -40.04 72.36 -3.65
N ASN A 404 -40.70 73.50 -3.42
CA ASN A 404 -42.15 73.53 -3.21
C ASN A 404 -42.83 73.24 -4.56
N ILE A 405 -43.48 72.08 -4.65
CA ILE A 405 -44.22 71.63 -5.82
C ILE A 405 -45.74 71.81 -5.66
N SER A 406 -46.20 72.36 -4.53
CA SER A 406 -47.60 72.70 -4.33
C SER A 406 -48.00 73.97 -5.10
N GLY A 407 -49.29 74.12 -5.39
CA GLY A 407 -49.83 75.27 -6.13
C GLY A 407 -49.90 76.59 -5.35
N SER A 408 -49.50 76.59 -4.07
CA SER A 408 -49.51 77.77 -3.19
C SER A 408 -48.25 77.84 -2.34
N ALA A 409 -48.05 78.95 -1.63
CA ALA A 409 -46.96 79.04 -0.67
C ALA A 409 -47.14 77.98 0.44
N ASN A 410 -46.04 77.35 0.86
CA ASN A 410 -46.08 76.24 1.81
C ASN A 410 -44.91 76.32 2.81
N SER A 411 -45.12 75.77 4.00
CA SER A 411 -44.15 75.72 5.08
C SER A 411 -43.83 74.26 5.41
N LEU A 412 -42.59 73.97 5.78
CA LEU A 412 -42.15 72.62 6.16
C LEU A 412 -41.29 72.72 7.42
N ASN A 413 -41.71 71.99 8.46
CA ASN A 413 -41.04 71.98 9.78
C ASN A 413 -40.69 70.57 10.28
N SER A 414 -40.68 69.58 9.38
CA SER A 414 -40.30 68.20 9.68
C SER A 414 -39.32 67.71 8.61
N GLY A 415 -38.33 66.93 9.01
CA GLY A 415 -37.40 66.25 8.12
C GLY A 415 -37.25 64.82 8.61
N HIS A 416 -37.67 63.85 7.81
CA HIS A 416 -37.45 62.44 8.09
C HIS A 416 -37.14 61.74 6.77
N PHE A 417 -35.92 61.21 6.65
CA PHE A 417 -35.40 60.70 5.37
C PHE A 417 -34.65 59.39 5.56
N TYR A 418 -34.76 58.52 4.57
CA TYR A 418 -33.86 57.40 4.34
C TYR A 418 -32.75 57.83 3.40
N VAL A 419 -31.51 57.58 3.79
CA VAL A 419 -30.32 57.91 3.03
C VAL A 419 -29.58 56.64 2.66
N MET A 420 -29.19 56.54 1.39
CA MET A 420 -28.30 55.50 0.87
C MET A 420 -27.12 56.18 0.18
N ILE A 421 -25.90 55.81 0.57
CA ILE A 421 -24.64 56.26 -0.02
C ILE A 421 -23.96 55.05 -0.64
N ASN A 422 -23.66 55.10 -1.93
CA ASN A 422 -22.86 54.08 -2.62
C ASN A 422 -21.51 54.70 -3.00
N GLU A 423 -20.43 54.35 -2.30
CA GLU A 423 -19.10 54.87 -2.62
C GLU A 423 -18.53 54.23 -3.91
N PHE A 424 -17.78 55.03 -4.68
CA PHE A 424 -17.11 54.60 -5.91
C PHE A 424 -15.77 53.90 -5.68
#